data_AF-A0A3S0PKP5-F1
#
_entry.id   AF-A0A3S0PKP5-F1
#
_cell.length_a   1.000
_cell.length_b   1.000
_cell.length_c   1.000
_cell.angle_alpha   90.00
_cell.angle_beta   90.00
_cell.angle_gamma   90.00
#
_symmetry.space_group_name_H-M   'P 1'
#
loop_
_entity.id
_entity.type
_entity.pdbx_description
1 polymer ?
#
loop_
_entity_poly.entity_id
_entity_poly.type
_entity_poly.pdbx_seq_one_letter_code
_entity_poly.pdbx_strand_id
1 'polypeptide(L)'
;MAEWALACHTFDLKVEDVAYENLAKTANRWPSEQAFLPFFDPSERYPEYEQFPRVFSIDFVERIEGGRTYVVQRLQDVNIGDRLTDNSNEPDDYRFHDVFHLAYVAYLGWSPVLRGLLKLKRKSQPKIDENEDGARATIIEEGIATWIFNHAKRRDHYENVAQGKLDYGLLKQIKSMVEGYEVEACPLWQWEMAILRGFEVFRMLKSNRGGRVTVNMNDHTLTYEELPHPT
;
A
#
# COMPACT_ATOMS: atom_id res chain seq x y z
N MET A 1 19.29 -32.47 12.45
CA MET A 1 20.65 -31.91 12.24
C MET A 1 21.41 -32.67 11.15
N ALA A 2 21.60 -33.99 11.27
CA ALA A 2 22.35 -34.77 10.27
C ALA A 2 21.74 -34.75 8.84
N GLU A 3 20.41 -34.84 8.72
CA GLU A 3 19.74 -34.82 7.41
C GLU A 3 19.87 -33.47 6.68
N TRP A 4 19.86 -32.35 7.41
CA TRP A 4 20.02 -31.01 6.83
C TRP A 4 21.44 -30.78 6.30
N ALA A 5 22.46 -31.18 7.06
CA ALA A 5 23.85 -31.11 6.61
C ALA A 5 24.11 -32.03 5.39
N LEU A 6 23.52 -33.23 5.39
CA LEU A 6 23.62 -34.17 4.27
C LEU A 6 22.95 -33.61 2.99
N ALA A 7 21.77 -33.01 3.11
CA ALA A 7 21.10 -32.35 1.99
C ALA A 7 21.95 -31.20 1.44
N CYS A 8 22.48 -30.33 2.31
CA CYS A 8 23.37 -29.24 1.87
C CYS A 8 24.59 -29.78 1.11
N HIS A 9 25.26 -30.81 1.65
CA HIS A 9 26.39 -31.45 0.96
C HIS A 9 26.01 -32.05 -0.40
N THR A 10 24.85 -32.72 -0.49
CA THR A 10 24.37 -33.36 -1.73
C THR A 10 24.15 -32.34 -2.86
N PHE A 11 23.76 -31.11 -2.51
CA PHE A 11 23.49 -30.03 -3.47
C PHE A 11 24.61 -28.98 -3.56
N ASP A 12 25.79 -29.24 -2.99
CA ASP A 12 26.93 -28.31 -2.96
C ASP A 12 26.58 -26.94 -2.34
N LEU A 13 25.73 -26.96 -1.31
CA LEU A 13 25.33 -25.79 -0.54
C LEU A 13 26.11 -25.73 0.77
N LYS A 14 26.49 -24.52 1.20
CA LYS A 14 27.02 -24.32 2.54
C LYS A 14 25.90 -24.26 3.56
N VAL A 15 26.06 -25.03 4.62
CA VAL A 15 25.11 -25.10 5.74
C VAL A 15 24.89 -23.72 6.39
N GLU A 16 25.96 -22.94 6.53
CA GLU A 16 25.92 -21.57 7.05
C GLU A 16 25.05 -20.65 6.18
N ASP A 17 25.26 -20.64 4.87
CA ASP A 17 24.51 -19.80 3.93
C ASP A 17 23.01 -20.13 3.98
N VAL A 18 22.67 -21.42 3.96
CA VAL A 18 21.26 -21.86 4.06
C VAL A 18 20.61 -21.43 5.38
N ALA A 19 21.34 -21.43 6.49
CA ALA A 19 20.81 -20.94 7.77
C ALA A 19 20.59 -19.43 7.74
N TYR A 20 21.57 -18.66 7.26
CA TYR A 20 21.46 -17.20 7.17
C TYR A 20 20.31 -16.77 6.28
N GLU A 21 20.15 -17.38 5.10
CA GLU A 21 19.06 -17.08 4.17
C GLU A 21 17.69 -17.43 4.76
N ASN A 22 17.56 -18.55 5.48
CA ASN A 22 16.31 -18.91 6.14
C ASN A 22 15.96 -17.94 7.28
N LEU A 23 16.93 -17.49 8.06
CA LEU A 23 16.73 -16.48 9.10
C LEU A 23 16.29 -15.15 8.48
N ALA A 24 16.97 -14.70 7.43
CA ALA A 24 16.62 -13.47 6.71
C ALA A 24 15.20 -13.54 6.13
N LYS A 25 14.86 -14.65 5.47
CA LYS A 25 13.51 -14.90 4.91
C LYS A 25 12.44 -14.93 6.00
N THR A 26 12.73 -15.55 7.14
CA THR A 26 11.81 -15.63 8.27
C THR A 26 11.59 -14.25 8.87
N ALA A 27 12.66 -13.50 9.15
CA ALA A 27 12.56 -12.13 9.68
C ALA A 27 11.85 -11.18 8.72
N ASN A 28 12.00 -11.38 7.41
CA ASN A 28 11.32 -10.58 6.39
C ASN A 28 9.78 -10.80 6.40
N ARG A 29 9.31 -11.98 6.81
CA ARG A 29 7.88 -12.33 6.84
C ARG A 29 7.26 -12.25 8.24
N TRP A 30 8.02 -12.62 9.26
CA TRP A 30 7.64 -12.70 10.67
C TRP A 30 8.82 -12.20 11.52
N PRO A 31 9.02 -10.88 11.61
CA PRO A 31 10.09 -10.32 12.41
C PRO A 31 9.81 -10.50 13.91
N SER A 32 10.86 -10.66 14.70
CA SER A 32 10.77 -10.58 16.17
C SER A 32 10.53 -9.16 16.67
N GLU A 33 11.04 -8.17 15.92
CA GLU A 33 10.86 -6.74 16.17
C GLU A 33 10.50 -6.03 14.86
N GLN A 34 9.38 -5.30 14.86
CA GLN A 34 8.90 -4.59 13.67
C GLN A 34 9.55 -3.21 13.59
N ALA A 35 10.71 -3.14 12.93
CA ALA A 35 11.37 -1.89 12.62
C ALA A 35 11.01 -1.43 11.21
N PHE A 36 10.28 -0.32 11.10
CA PHE A 36 9.93 0.26 9.81
C PHE A 36 11.14 0.88 9.12
N LEU A 37 11.15 0.85 7.78
CA LEU A 37 12.15 1.54 6.99
C LEU A 37 12.03 3.07 7.13
N PRO A 38 13.15 3.81 7.01
CA PRO A 38 13.12 5.26 6.88
C PRO A 38 12.29 5.69 5.67
N PHE A 39 11.74 6.91 5.72
CA PHE A 39 10.98 7.48 4.61
C PHE A 39 11.86 7.64 3.36
N PHE A 40 11.25 7.44 2.19
CA PHE A 40 11.93 7.62 0.89
C PHE A 40 12.12 9.09 0.47
N ASP A 41 11.63 10.03 1.28
CA ASP A 41 11.74 11.47 1.09
C ASP A 41 12.25 12.21 2.35
N PRO A 42 13.42 11.86 2.89
CA PRO A 42 13.95 12.50 4.09
C PRO A 42 14.26 13.98 3.83
N SER A 43 14.05 14.83 4.84
CA SER A 43 14.21 16.28 4.75
C SER A 43 15.63 16.76 4.44
N GLU A 44 16.62 15.93 4.72
CA GLU A 44 18.03 16.17 4.40
C GLU A 44 18.30 16.08 2.90
N ARG A 45 17.43 15.39 2.14
CA ARG A 45 17.61 15.15 0.70
C ARG A 45 16.57 15.86 -0.16
N TYR A 46 15.37 16.10 0.36
CA TYR A 46 14.26 16.65 -0.42
C TYR A 46 13.64 17.88 0.25
N PRO A 47 13.28 18.91 -0.54
CA PRO A 47 12.57 20.07 -0.01
C PRO A 47 11.16 19.69 0.45
N GLU A 48 10.59 20.47 1.36
CA GLU A 48 9.27 20.20 1.97
C GLU A 48 8.15 19.93 0.93
N TYR A 49 8.15 20.67 -0.18
CA TYR A 49 7.15 20.53 -1.25
C TYR A 49 7.31 19.25 -2.11
N GLU A 50 8.31 18.42 -1.85
CA GLU A 50 8.50 17.10 -2.47
C GLU A 50 8.35 15.95 -1.46
N GLN A 51 8.06 16.28 -0.19
CA GLN A 51 7.83 15.30 0.85
C GLN A 51 6.34 15.06 1.02
N PHE A 52 5.96 13.83 1.35
CA PHE A 52 4.63 13.59 1.90
C PHE A 52 4.46 14.30 3.24
N PRO A 53 3.32 14.99 3.49
CA PRO A 53 2.94 15.37 4.83
C PRO A 53 2.93 14.13 5.73
N ARG A 54 3.61 14.20 6.87
CA ARG A 54 3.71 13.04 7.77
C ARG A 54 2.37 12.65 8.38
N VAL A 55 1.43 13.59 8.45
CA VAL A 55 0.03 13.36 8.84
C VAL A 55 -0.88 14.17 7.93
N PHE A 56 -1.88 13.52 7.33
CA PHE A 56 -2.91 14.18 6.53
C PHE A 56 -4.19 13.33 6.47
N SER A 57 -5.30 13.93 6.05
CA SER A 57 -6.59 13.24 5.94
C SER A 57 -7.24 13.48 4.59
N ILE A 58 -7.88 12.45 4.04
CA ILE A 58 -8.66 12.49 2.81
C ILE A 58 -10.10 12.11 3.12
N ASP A 59 -11.04 12.95 2.67
CA ASP A 59 -12.46 12.67 2.78
C ASP A 59 -12.94 11.96 1.51
N PHE A 60 -13.54 10.79 1.69
CA PHE A 60 -14.22 10.04 0.63
C PHE A 60 -15.70 10.39 0.69
N VAL A 61 -16.19 11.07 -0.35
CA VAL A 61 -17.58 11.53 -0.45
C VAL A 61 -18.25 10.86 -1.63
N GLU A 62 -19.12 9.88 -1.37
CA GLU A 62 -19.96 9.29 -2.40
C GLU A 62 -21.06 10.27 -2.83
N ARG A 63 -21.32 10.34 -4.14
CA ARG A 63 -22.37 11.15 -4.75
C ARG A 63 -23.13 10.34 -5.78
N ILE A 64 -24.41 10.66 -5.95
CA ILE A 64 -25.27 10.12 -6.99
C ILE A 64 -25.71 11.28 -7.89
N GLU A 65 -25.34 11.23 -9.16
CA GLU A 65 -25.70 12.27 -10.14
C GLU A 65 -26.08 11.60 -11.47
N GLY A 66 -27.26 11.93 -12.00
CA GLY A 66 -27.71 11.40 -13.30
C GLY A 66 -27.78 9.86 -13.36
N GLY A 67 -28.11 9.20 -12.24
CA GLY A 67 -28.16 7.74 -12.14
C GLY A 67 -26.80 7.04 -12.05
N ARG A 68 -25.70 7.81 -11.93
CA ARG A 68 -24.35 7.28 -11.73
C ARG A 68 -23.88 7.58 -10.32
N THR A 69 -23.29 6.57 -9.68
CA THR A 69 -22.67 6.73 -8.37
C THR A 69 -21.16 6.81 -8.53
N TYR A 70 -20.54 7.77 -7.84
CA TYR A 70 -19.09 7.98 -7.86
C TYR A 70 -18.61 8.53 -6.53
N VAL A 71 -17.32 8.37 -6.26
CA VAL A 71 -16.65 8.96 -5.10
C VAL A 71 -15.81 10.14 -5.55
N VAL A 72 -15.83 11.21 -4.74
CA VAL A 72 -14.90 12.33 -4.83
C VAL A 72 -14.04 12.33 -3.58
N GLN A 73 -12.74 12.53 -3.76
CA GLN A 73 -11.82 12.71 -2.65
C GLN A 73 -11.61 14.19 -2.34
N ARG A 74 -11.49 14.56 -1.07
CA ARG A 74 -11.14 15.92 -0.65
C ARG A 74 -9.96 15.93 0.31
N LEU A 75 -9.04 16.85 0.08
CA LEU A 75 -7.98 17.22 1.02
C LEU A 75 -8.26 18.65 1.49
N GLN A 76 -8.47 18.84 2.79
CA GLN A 76 -8.80 20.16 3.37
C GLN A 76 -9.96 20.85 2.62
N ASP A 77 -11.08 20.13 2.45
CA ASP A 77 -12.29 20.57 1.72
C ASP A 77 -12.13 20.83 0.21
N VAL A 78 -10.92 20.72 -0.35
CA VAL A 78 -10.66 20.86 -1.78
C VAL A 78 -10.76 19.50 -2.45
N ASN A 79 -11.61 19.38 -3.49
CA ASN A 79 -11.67 18.15 -4.29
C ASN A 79 -10.32 17.90 -4.97
N ILE A 80 -9.81 16.69 -4.87
CA ILE A 80 -8.58 16.25 -5.53
C ILE A 80 -8.87 15.08 -6.47
N GLY A 81 -8.11 15.01 -7.57
CA GLY A 81 -8.21 13.92 -8.54
C GLY A 81 -9.51 13.92 -9.34
N ASP A 82 -9.72 12.81 -10.04
CA ASP A 82 -10.93 12.58 -10.83
C ASP A 82 -12.02 11.89 -10.00
N ARG A 83 -13.24 11.87 -10.55
CA ARG A 83 -14.36 11.11 -9.97
C ARG A 83 -14.07 9.62 -10.10
N LEU A 84 -14.15 8.90 -9.00
CA LEU A 84 -13.92 7.46 -8.96
C LEU A 84 -15.22 6.69 -9.14
N THR A 85 -15.24 5.74 -10.07
CA THR A 85 -16.35 4.80 -10.25
C THR A 85 -15.83 3.38 -10.10
N ASP A 86 -16.72 2.40 -10.11
CA ASP A 86 -16.29 1.00 -10.03
C ASP A 86 -15.52 0.53 -11.28
N ASN A 87 -15.64 1.25 -12.40
CA ASN A 87 -14.99 0.90 -13.68
C ASN A 87 -15.21 -0.56 -14.09
N SER A 88 -16.38 -1.12 -13.75
CA SER A 88 -16.74 -2.52 -13.95
C SER A 88 -18.17 -2.65 -14.51
N ASN A 89 -18.49 -3.81 -15.07
CA ASN A 89 -19.84 -4.10 -15.57
C ASN A 89 -20.87 -4.24 -14.44
N GLU A 90 -20.43 -4.71 -13.27
CA GLU A 90 -21.26 -4.98 -12.11
C GLU A 90 -20.71 -4.23 -10.90
N PRO A 91 -21.53 -3.44 -10.17
CA PRO A 91 -21.07 -2.67 -9.03
C PRO A 91 -20.34 -3.54 -7.99
N ASP A 92 -19.15 -3.12 -7.60
CA ASP A 92 -18.31 -3.84 -6.63
C ASP A 92 -17.56 -2.94 -5.65
N ASP A 93 -17.91 -1.65 -5.63
CA ASP A 93 -17.35 -0.65 -4.72
C ASP A 93 -15.86 -0.35 -4.95
N TYR A 94 -15.30 -0.73 -6.10
CA TYR A 94 -13.94 -0.34 -6.48
C TYR A 94 -13.74 1.19 -6.50
N ARG A 95 -14.82 2.00 -6.57
CA ARG A 95 -14.76 3.46 -6.38
C ARG A 95 -14.08 3.94 -5.07
N PHE A 96 -13.89 3.08 -4.07
CA PHE A 96 -13.17 3.41 -2.82
C PHE A 96 -11.71 2.92 -2.80
N HIS A 97 -11.17 2.39 -3.90
CA HIS A 97 -9.85 1.75 -3.94
C HIS A 97 -8.67 2.66 -3.60
N ASP A 98 -8.79 3.98 -3.74
CA ASP A 98 -7.70 4.91 -3.42
C ASP A 98 -7.25 4.85 -1.94
N VAL A 99 -8.07 4.26 -1.06
CA VAL A 99 -7.65 3.91 0.31
C VAL A 99 -6.41 3.00 0.34
N PHE A 100 -6.18 2.18 -0.70
CA PHE A 100 -4.99 1.34 -0.81
C PHE A 100 -3.73 2.18 -1.03
N HIS A 101 -3.79 3.24 -1.85
CA HIS A 101 -2.68 4.17 -2.02
C HIS A 101 -2.34 4.90 -0.72
N LEU A 102 -3.37 5.30 0.04
CA LEU A 102 -3.19 5.89 1.37
C LEU A 102 -2.54 4.91 2.35
N ALA A 103 -2.92 3.63 2.30
CA ALA A 103 -2.27 2.58 3.09
C ALA A 103 -0.80 2.40 2.71
N TYR A 104 -0.46 2.46 1.41
CA TYR A 104 0.94 2.37 0.97
C TYR A 104 1.77 3.56 1.48
N VAL A 105 1.22 4.78 1.49
CA VAL A 105 1.90 5.93 2.12
C VAL A 105 2.11 5.71 3.62
N ALA A 106 1.07 5.28 4.34
CA ALA A 106 1.12 5.09 5.79
C ALA A 106 2.17 4.05 6.23
N TYR A 107 2.18 2.88 5.57
CA TYR A 107 2.96 1.72 6.03
C TYR A 107 4.26 1.51 5.25
N LEU A 108 4.34 1.97 4.00
CA LEU A 108 5.51 1.78 3.12
C LEU A 108 6.26 3.08 2.84
N GLY A 109 5.65 4.24 3.10
CA GLY A 109 6.21 5.53 2.70
C GLY A 109 6.26 5.75 1.18
N TRP A 110 5.49 4.97 0.42
CA TRP A 110 5.57 4.89 -1.04
C TRP A 110 4.19 4.98 -1.68
N SER A 111 4.04 5.87 -2.66
CA SER A 111 2.90 5.93 -3.59
C SER A 111 3.21 6.92 -4.72
N PRO A 112 3.76 6.48 -5.87
CA PRO A 112 3.87 7.32 -7.06
C PRO A 112 2.52 7.88 -7.54
N VAL A 113 1.40 7.18 -7.30
CA VAL A 113 0.02 7.66 -7.55
C VAL A 113 -0.25 8.92 -6.73
N LEU A 114 -0.10 8.86 -5.41
CA LEU A 114 -0.37 10.01 -4.55
C LEU A 114 0.65 11.13 -4.72
N ARG A 115 1.93 10.82 -5.02
CA ARG A 115 2.90 11.87 -5.41
C ARG A 115 2.44 12.65 -6.63
N GLY A 116 1.95 11.95 -7.66
CA GLY A 116 1.40 12.59 -8.86
C GLY A 116 0.13 13.41 -8.60
N LEU A 117 -0.78 12.86 -7.79
CA LEU A 117 -2.03 13.49 -7.38
C LEU A 117 -1.79 14.78 -6.61
N LEU A 118 -0.97 14.72 -5.56
CA LEU A 118 -0.70 15.81 -4.62
C LEU A 118 0.40 16.78 -5.10
N LYS A 119 0.96 16.55 -6.29
CA LYS A 119 2.07 17.35 -6.86
C LYS A 119 3.35 17.31 -6.02
N LEU A 120 3.63 16.16 -5.41
CA LEU A 120 4.79 15.89 -4.54
C LEU A 120 5.85 14.98 -5.20
N LYS A 121 5.92 14.96 -6.53
CA LYS A 121 7.00 14.24 -7.23
C LYS A 121 8.34 14.87 -6.86
N ARG A 122 9.36 14.04 -6.65
CA ARG A 122 10.71 14.43 -6.19
C ARG A 122 11.57 14.99 -7.34
N LYS A 123 11.13 16.10 -7.91
CA LYS A 123 11.67 16.75 -9.11
C LYS A 123 13.08 17.29 -8.95
N SER A 124 13.49 17.61 -7.72
CA SER A 124 14.87 18.00 -7.40
C SER A 124 15.89 16.90 -7.74
N GLN A 125 15.46 15.64 -7.86
CA GLN A 125 16.29 14.50 -8.24
C GLN A 125 15.74 13.87 -9.54
N PRO A 126 16.22 14.28 -10.73
CA PRO A 126 15.61 13.88 -12.00
C PRO A 126 15.47 12.37 -12.20
N LYS A 127 16.47 11.58 -11.77
CA LYS A 127 16.43 10.12 -11.87
C LYS A 127 15.32 9.52 -11.00
N ILE A 128 15.02 10.12 -9.84
CA ILE A 128 13.95 9.68 -8.94
C ILE A 128 12.58 10.10 -9.52
N ASP A 129 12.45 11.34 -10.00
CA ASP A 129 11.21 11.84 -10.65
C ASP A 129 10.80 10.95 -11.85
N GLU A 130 11.79 10.48 -12.61
CA GLU A 130 11.58 9.63 -13.78
C GLU A 130 11.30 8.16 -13.44
N ASN A 131 12.07 7.57 -12.51
CA ASN A 131 12.04 6.11 -12.31
C ASN A 131 11.16 5.67 -11.13
N GLU A 132 11.18 6.41 -10.02
CA GLU A 132 10.43 6.04 -8.80
C GLU A 132 9.06 6.72 -8.74
N ASP A 133 8.97 7.96 -9.23
CA ASP A 133 7.72 8.74 -9.25
C ASP A 133 7.07 8.77 -10.65
N GLY A 134 7.72 8.15 -11.65
CA GLY A 134 7.31 8.21 -13.04
C GLY A 134 6.15 7.28 -13.39
N ALA A 135 5.70 7.37 -14.66
CA ALA A 135 4.51 6.68 -15.14
C ALA A 135 4.56 5.15 -14.93
N ARG A 136 5.73 4.52 -15.10
CA ARG A 136 5.87 3.07 -14.91
C ARG A 136 5.63 2.66 -13.44
N ALA A 137 6.15 3.43 -12.49
CA ALA A 137 5.92 3.19 -11.07
C ALA A 137 4.44 3.39 -10.71
N THR A 138 3.80 4.45 -11.22
CA THR A 138 2.35 4.67 -11.07
C THR A 138 1.53 3.49 -11.60
N ILE A 139 1.83 3.01 -12.82
CA ILE A 139 1.12 1.86 -13.42
C ILE A 139 1.30 0.59 -12.59
N ILE A 140 2.49 0.36 -12.04
CA ILE A 140 2.73 -0.79 -11.15
C ILE A 140 1.91 -0.68 -9.87
N GLU A 141 1.88 0.47 -9.23
CA GLU A 141 1.07 0.70 -8.03
C GLU A 141 -0.43 0.46 -8.28
N GLU A 142 -0.98 1.05 -9.35
CA GLU A 142 -2.36 0.86 -9.80
C GLU A 142 -2.67 -0.61 -10.11
N GLY A 143 -1.72 -1.28 -10.77
CA GLY A 143 -1.80 -2.71 -11.07
C GLY A 143 -1.85 -3.56 -9.80
N ILE A 144 -1.04 -3.22 -8.78
CA ILE A 144 -1.07 -3.89 -7.48
C ILE A 144 -2.43 -3.66 -6.80
N ALA A 145 -2.91 -2.42 -6.71
CA ALA A 145 -4.20 -2.07 -6.10
C ALA A 145 -5.37 -2.84 -6.74
N THR A 146 -5.44 -2.84 -8.08
CA THR A 146 -6.44 -3.57 -8.85
C THR A 146 -6.34 -5.08 -8.61
N TRP A 147 -5.14 -5.62 -8.60
CA TRP A 147 -4.92 -7.06 -8.46
C TRP A 147 -5.24 -7.55 -7.03
N ILE A 148 -4.80 -6.84 -5.99
CA ILE A 148 -5.12 -7.21 -4.61
C ILE A 148 -6.62 -7.12 -4.34
N PHE A 149 -7.31 -6.13 -4.91
CA PHE A 149 -8.76 -5.99 -4.81
C PHE A 149 -9.48 -7.22 -5.37
N ASN A 150 -9.14 -7.61 -6.59
CA ASN A 150 -9.70 -8.80 -7.23
C ASN A 150 -9.36 -10.11 -6.48
N HIS A 151 -8.17 -10.18 -5.87
CA HIS A 151 -7.78 -11.32 -5.04
C HIS A 151 -8.59 -11.38 -3.74
N ALA A 152 -8.84 -10.23 -3.10
CA ALA A 152 -9.54 -10.09 -1.84
C ALA A 152 -11.07 -10.23 -1.95
N LYS A 153 -11.65 -9.85 -3.09
CA LYS A 153 -13.10 -9.95 -3.37
C LYS A 153 -13.66 -11.36 -3.16
N ARG A 154 -12.85 -12.39 -3.45
CA ARG A 154 -13.21 -13.82 -3.26
C ARG A 154 -12.92 -14.35 -1.84
N ARG A 155 -12.49 -13.47 -0.92
CA ARG A 155 -12.00 -13.79 0.43
C ARG A 155 -12.52 -12.78 1.46
N ASP A 156 -13.73 -12.30 1.25
CA ASP A 156 -14.42 -11.34 2.13
C ASP A 156 -13.56 -10.12 2.48
N HIS A 157 -12.79 -9.61 1.51
CA HIS A 157 -11.88 -8.48 1.70
C HIS A 157 -10.92 -8.67 2.89
N TYR A 158 -10.49 -9.91 3.14
CA TYR A 158 -9.61 -10.31 4.25
C TYR A 158 -10.13 -10.01 5.66
N GLU A 159 -11.45 -9.90 5.87
CA GLU A 159 -12.05 -9.55 7.16
C GLU A 159 -11.50 -10.36 8.34
N ASN A 160 -11.28 -11.66 8.16
CA ASN A 160 -10.84 -12.59 9.21
C ASN A 160 -9.37 -13.04 9.07
N VAL A 161 -8.56 -12.34 8.28
CA VAL A 161 -7.14 -12.68 8.10
C VAL A 161 -6.29 -11.90 9.09
N ALA A 162 -5.74 -12.60 10.08
CA ALA A 162 -4.80 -12.01 11.02
C ALA A 162 -3.44 -11.70 10.36
N GLN A 163 -2.73 -10.71 10.90
CA GLN A 163 -1.33 -10.47 10.55
C GLN A 163 -0.49 -11.74 10.76
N GLY A 164 0.45 -11.99 9.85
CA GLY A 164 1.22 -13.22 9.77
C GLY A 164 0.53 -14.35 8.99
N LYS A 165 -0.73 -14.18 8.55
CA LYS A 165 -1.52 -15.22 7.87
C LYS A 165 -1.91 -14.87 6.44
N LEU A 166 -1.61 -13.66 5.96
CA LEU A 166 -1.83 -13.33 4.54
C LEU A 166 -0.97 -14.25 3.66
N ASP A 167 -1.56 -14.67 2.54
CA ASP A 167 -0.97 -15.66 1.64
C ASP A 167 0.45 -15.27 1.22
N TYR A 168 1.39 -16.20 1.38
CA TYR A 168 2.79 -15.95 1.10
C TYR A 168 3.07 -15.82 -0.40
N GLY A 169 2.33 -16.53 -1.25
CA GLY A 169 2.41 -16.42 -2.70
C GLY A 169 2.00 -15.02 -3.17
N LEU A 170 0.93 -14.47 -2.59
CA LEU A 170 0.48 -13.11 -2.86
C LEU A 170 1.59 -12.09 -2.54
N LEU A 171 2.18 -12.17 -1.36
CA LEU A 171 3.24 -11.27 -0.93
C LEU A 171 4.49 -11.36 -1.81
N LYS A 172 4.87 -12.57 -2.25
CA LYS A 172 5.96 -12.74 -3.22
C LYS A 172 5.65 -12.15 -4.59
N GLN A 173 4.41 -12.29 -5.05
CA GLN A 173 4.01 -11.73 -6.34
C GLN A 173 4.13 -10.21 -6.33
N ILE A 174 3.66 -9.55 -5.26
CA ILE A 174 3.83 -8.09 -5.09
C ILE A 174 5.31 -7.73 -5.08
N LYS A 175 6.13 -8.48 -4.34
CA LYS A 175 7.58 -8.27 -4.30
C LYS A 175 8.23 -8.31 -5.68
N SER A 176 7.82 -9.26 -6.53
CA SER A 176 8.29 -9.34 -7.92
C SER A 176 7.78 -8.20 -8.79
N MET A 177 6.55 -7.71 -8.55
CA MET A 177 6.01 -6.57 -9.31
C MET A 177 6.76 -5.26 -9.04
N VAL A 178 7.27 -5.09 -7.80
CA VAL A 178 8.01 -3.89 -7.39
C VAL A 178 9.53 -4.01 -7.52
N GLU A 179 10.02 -5.07 -8.15
CA GLU A 179 11.46 -5.27 -8.37
C GLU A 179 12.07 -4.09 -9.13
N GLY A 180 13.18 -3.57 -8.59
CA GLY A 180 13.90 -2.41 -9.13
C GLY A 180 13.37 -1.04 -8.71
N TYR A 181 12.33 -0.97 -7.88
CA TYR A 181 11.85 0.28 -7.26
C TYR A 181 12.30 0.39 -5.80
N GLU A 182 12.33 1.59 -5.25
CA GLU A 182 12.75 1.81 -3.86
C GLU A 182 11.90 1.04 -2.83
N VAL A 183 10.61 0.85 -3.12
CA VAL A 183 9.68 0.10 -2.26
C VAL A 183 9.99 -1.39 -2.21
N GLU A 184 10.84 -1.89 -3.13
CA GLU A 184 11.43 -3.21 -3.02
C GLU A 184 12.27 -3.35 -1.74
N ALA A 185 12.73 -2.28 -1.09
CA ALA A 185 13.37 -2.43 0.22
C ALA A 185 12.40 -2.96 1.29
N CYS A 186 11.09 -2.71 1.16
CA CYS A 186 10.10 -3.07 2.17
C CYS A 186 10.02 -4.60 2.36
N PRO A 187 10.11 -5.11 3.59
CA PRO A 187 9.90 -6.51 3.92
C PRO A 187 8.42 -6.88 3.76
N LEU A 188 8.18 -8.18 3.59
CA LEU A 188 6.84 -8.71 3.30
C LEU A 188 5.85 -8.45 4.45
N TRP A 189 6.32 -8.35 5.70
CA TRP A 189 5.45 -8.00 6.82
C TRP A 189 4.90 -6.56 6.73
N GLN A 190 5.67 -5.59 6.20
CA GLN A 190 5.18 -4.22 5.99
C GLN A 190 4.11 -4.18 4.90
N TRP A 191 4.34 -4.90 3.80
CA TRP A 191 3.35 -5.08 2.74
C TRP A 191 2.07 -5.74 3.24
N GLU A 192 2.18 -6.78 4.07
CA GLU A 192 1.02 -7.40 4.71
C GLU A 192 0.24 -6.39 5.55
N MET A 193 0.91 -5.58 6.37
CA MET A 193 0.24 -4.54 7.17
C MET A 193 -0.49 -3.53 6.29
N ALA A 194 0.18 -3.00 5.25
CA ALA A 194 -0.43 -2.06 4.32
C ALA A 194 -1.71 -2.62 3.68
N ILE A 195 -1.67 -3.88 3.25
CA ILE A 195 -2.80 -4.56 2.61
C ILE A 195 -3.94 -4.78 3.60
N LEU A 196 -3.66 -5.43 4.75
CA LEU A 196 -4.71 -5.78 5.70
C LEU A 196 -5.40 -4.52 6.27
N ARG A 197 -4.62 -3.47 6.56
CA ARG A 197 -5.12 -2.20 7.10
C ARG A 197 -5.84 -1.37 6.03
N GLY A 198 -5.35 -1.38 4.80
CA GLY A 198 -6.07 -0.80 3.66
C GLY A 198 -7.44 -1.46 3.46
N PHE A 199 -7.53 -2.79 3.53
CA PHE A 199 -8.81 -3.50 3.42
C PHE A 199 -9.72 -3.30 4.64
N GLU A 200 -9.17 -3.15 5.84
CA GLU A 200 -9.93 -2.78 7.04
C GLU A 200 -10.68 -1.46 6.83
N VAL A 201 -9.96 -0.41 6.40
CA VAL A 201 -10.56 0.90 6.12
C VAL A 201 -11.46 0.89 4.89
N PHE A 202 -11.10 0.13 3.85
CA PHE A 202 -11.97 -0.10 2.70
C PHE A 202 -13.35 -0.63 3.11
N ARG A 203 -13.40 -1.61 4.03
CA ARG A 203 -14.68 -2.16 4.52
C ARG A 203 -15.51 -1.10 5.24
N MET A 204 -14.88 -0.23 6.04
CA MET A 204 -15.56 0.88 6.72
C MET A 204 -16.09 1.95 5.75
N LEU A 205 -15.29 2.33 4.76
CA LEU A 205 -15.72 3.22 3.67
C LEU A 205 -16.91 2.64 2.91
N LYS A 206 -16.83 1.34 2.58
CA LYS A 206 -17.90 0.62 1.88
C LYS A 206 -19.19 0.55 2.69
N SER A 207 -19.11 0.26 4.00
CA SER A 207 -20.30 0.13 4.85
C SER A 207 -20.99 1.47 5.08
N ASN A 208 -20.22 2.54 5.21
CA ASN A 208 -20.72 3.88 5.55
C ASN A 208 -20.84 4.80 4.33
N ARG A 209 -20.57 4.27 3.12
CA ARG A 209 -20.62 5.00 1.84
C ARG A 209 -19.75 6.27 1.81
N GLY A 210 -18.63 6.24 2.51
CA GLY A 210 -17.73 7.37 2.68
C GLY A 210 -17.16 7.50 4.09
N GLY A 211 -16.50 8.63 4.32
CA GLY A 211 -15.85 8.96 5.59
C GLY A 211 -14.50 9.60 5.38
N ARG A 212 -13.83 9.93 6.48
CA ARG A 212 -12.51 10.53 6.51
C ARG A 212 -11.47 9.45 6.82
N VAL A 213 -10.41 9.42 6.04
CA VAL A 213 -9.28 8.52 6.24
C VAL A 213 -8.05 9.35 6.59
N THR A 214 -7.47 9.12 7.76
CA THR A 214 -6.26 9.80 8.23
C THR A 214 -5.05 8.87 8.08
N VAL A 215 -4.07 9.36 7.34
CA VAL A 215 -2.74 8.77 7.21
C VAL A 215 -1.83 9.39 8.27
N ASN A 216 -1.14 8.56 9.05
CA ASN A 216 -0.05 8.98 9.92
C ASN A 216 1.17 8.10 9.65
N MET A 217 2.16 8.69 8.97
CA MET A 217 3.40 8.03 8.58
C MET A 217 4.38 7.85 9.75
N ASN A 218 4.28 8.68 10.79
CA ASN A 218 5.17 8.59 11.95
C ASN A 218 4.82 7.35 12.80
N ASP A 219 3.53 7.10 12.97
CA ASP A 219 3.02 5.97 13.76
C ASP A 219 2.69 4.75 12.89
N HIS A 220 2.84 4.86 11.57
CA HIS A 220 2.44 3.86 10.58
C HIS A 220 1.00 3.38 10.80
N THR A 221 0.06 4.32 10.76
CA THR A 221 -1.37 4.03 10.95
C THR A 221 -2.23 4.62 9.83
N LEU A 222 -3.35 3.95 9.61
CA LEU A 222 -4.43 4.38 8.72
C LEU A 222 -5.72 4.28 9.52
N THR A 223 -6.35 5.41 9.81
CA THR A 223 -7.53 5.46 10.68
C THR A 223 -8.74 6.00 9.94
N TYR A 224 -9.93 5.59 10.37
CA TYR A 224 -11.19 5.96 9.77
C TYR A 224 -12.03 6.75 10.77
N GLU A 225 -12.67 7.80 10.28
CA GLU A 225 -13.69 8.57 10.98
C GLU A 225 -14.93 8.67 10.09
N GLU A 226 -16.10 8.40 10.66
CA GLU A 226 -17.37 8.59 9.95
C GLU A 226 -17.63 10.10 9.78
N LEU A 227 -17.88 10.52 8.55
CA LEU A 227 -18.29 11.89 8.28
C LEU A 227 -19.81 12.00 8.35
N PRO A 228 -20.36 13.10 8.90
CA PRO A 228 -21.79 13.33 8.86
C PRO A 228 -22.27 13.30 7.41
N HIS A 229 -23.29 12.49 7.13
CA HIS A 229 -23.89 12.48 5.80
C HIS A 229 -24.38 13.89 5.46
N PRO A 230 -23.94 14.48 4.32
CA PRO A 230 -24.53 15.72 3.87
C PRO A 230 -26.02 15.46 3.59
N THR A 231 -26.88 16.10 4.39
CA THR A 231 -28.34 16.16 4.20
C THR A 231 -28.71 16.74 2.84
#